data_AF-A0A942LWD8-F1
#
_entry.id   AF-A0A942LWD8-F1
#
_cell.length_a   1.000
_cell.length_b   1.000
_cell.length_c   1.000
_cell.angle_alpha   90.00
_cell.angle_beta   90.00
_cell.angle_gamma   90.00
#
_symmetry.space_group_name_H-M   'P 1'
#
loop_
_entity.id
_entity.type
_entity.pdbx_description
1 polymer ?
#
loop_
_entity_poly.entity_id
_entity_poly.type
_entity_poly.pdbx_seq_one_letter_code
_entity_poly.pdbx_strand_id
1 'polypeptide(L)'
;MKTPNTITENQIKEIGYKLAKSYKHDQYHTNRYEKGRLMFEFTYEKKKLLTCDLVIPPLECTPISFSELKQISELLSKWAD
;
A
#
# COMPACT_ATOMS: atom_id res chain seq x y z
N MET A 1 -2.17 -15.16 -18.28
CA MET A 1 -1.98 -14.68 -16.88
C MET A 1 -3.27 -14.02 -16.43
N LYS A 2 -3.90 -14.49 -15.34
CA LYS A 2 -5.01 -13.76 -14.72
C LYS A 2 -4.39 -12.50 -14.09
N THR A 3 -4.83 -11.33 -14.50
CA THR A 3 -4.50 -10.09 -13.80
C THR A 3 -4.92 -10.27 -12.34
N PRO A 4 -4.03 -10.06 -11.35
CA PRO A 4 -4.47 -9.99 -9.97
C PRO A 4 -5.56 -8.93 -9.89
N ASN A 5 -6.63 -9.20 -9.13
CA ASN A 5 -7.68 -8.22 -8.89
C ASN A 5 -7.02 -6.90 -8.48
N THR A 6 -7.10 -5.90 -9.35
CA THR A 6 -6.45 -4.62 -9.11
C THR A 6 -7.15 -3.96 -7.93
N ILE A 7 -6.42 -3.77 -6.83
CA ILE A 7 -6.89 -3.00 -5.68
C ILE A 7 -7.28 -1.60 -6.19
N THR A 8 -8.42 -1.09 -5.73
CA THR A 8 -8.92 0.24 -6.11
C THR A 8 -8.89 1.21 -4.93
N GLU A 9 -8.85 2.51 -5.23
CA GLU A 9 -8.91 3.54 -4.18
C GLU A 9 -10.20 3.44 -3.33
N ASN A 10 -11.33 3.04 -3.92
CA ASN A 10 -12.59 2.93 -3.17
C ASN A 10 -12.55 1.78 -2.17
N GLN A 11 -12.01 0.62 -2.55
CA GLN A 11 -11.87 -0.53 -1.64
C GLN A 11 -11.01 -0.20 -0.42
N ILE A 12 -9.90 0.53 -0.60
CA ILE A 12 -9.06 0.89 0.54
C ILE A 12 -9.70 1.98 1.43
N LYS A 13 -10.50 2.88 0.84
CA LYS A 13 -11.28 3.87 1.59
C LYS A 13 -12.32 3.20 2.48
N GLU A 14 -12.98 2.15 2.00
CA GLU A 14 -13.96 1.35 2.77
C GLU A 14 -13.35 0.74 4.03
N ILE A 15 -12.08 0.32 3.98
CA ILE A 15 -11.37 -0.22 5.16
C ILE A 15 -10.61 0.84 5.95
N GLY A 16 -10.83 2.13 5.67
CA GLY A 16 -10.39 3.25 6.51
C GLY A 16 -9.06 3.90 6.13
N TYR A 17 -8.51 3.65 4.94
CA TYR A 17 -7.40 4.45 4.42
C TYR A 17 -7.88 5.85 4.02
N LYS A 18 -7.07 6.86 4.30
CA LYS A 18 -7.36 8.27 3.99
C LYS A 18 -6.35 8.82 3.00
N LEU A 19 -6.80 9.67 2.08
CA LEU A 19 -5.89 10.37 1.17
C LEU A 19 -4.99 11.28 2.00
N ALA A 20 -3.69 11.00 1.99
CA ALA A 20 -2.69 11.74 2.76
C ALA A 20 -1.93 12.74 1.87
N LYS A 21 -1.57 12.32 0.66
CA LYS A 21 -0.89 13.18 -0.32
C LYS A 21 -1.40 12.91 -1.73
N SER A 22 -1.36 13.94 -2.54
CA SER A 22 -1.62 13.87 -3.97
C SER A 22 -0.59 14.73 -4.66
N TYR A 23 0.18 14.15 -5.58
CA TYR A 23 1.28 14.87 -6.23
C TYR A 23 1.45 14.43 -7.68
N LYS A 24 1.95 15.37 -8.50
CA LYS A 24 2.26 15.16 -9.90
C LYS A 24 3.78 15.09 -10.09
N HIS A 25 4.21 14.25 -11.01
CA HIS A 25 5.61 14.14 -11.46
C HIS A 25 5.59 13.84 -12.95
N ASP A 26 6.16 14.73 -13.76
CA ASP A 26 6.09 14.68 -15.23
C ASP A 26 4.65 14.44 -15.76
N GLN A 27 4.44 13.37 -16.54
CA GLN A 27 3.13 12.95 -17.04
C GLN A 27 2.27 12.17 -16.03
N TYR A 28 2.79 11.90 -14.83
CA TYR A 28 2.17 11.03 -13.85
C TYR A 28 1.52 11.80 -12.70
N HIS A 29 0.53 11.15 -12.11
CA HIS A 29 -0.19 11.62 -10.93
C HIS A 29 -0.28 10.48 -9.93
N THR A 30 0.13 10.73 -8.68
CA THR A 30 0.11 9.74 -7.62
C THR A 30 -0.78 10.20 -6.47
N ASN A 31 -1.71 9.34 -6.06
CA ASN A 31 -2.47 9.48 -4.82
C ASN A 31 -1.91 8.51 -3.78
N ARG A 32 -1.46 9.06 -2.65
CA ARG A 32 -1.01 8.29 -1.49
C ARG A 32 -2.10 8.25 -0.43
N TYR A 33 -2.44 7.05 -0.02
CA TYR A 33 -3.42 6.77 1.03
C TYR A 33 -2.75 6.14 2.24
N GLU A 34 -3.14 6.54 3.45
CA GLU A 34 -2.51 6.10 4.70
C GLU A 34 -3.53 5.49 5.67
N LYS A 35 -3.12 4.41 6.34
CA LYS A 35 -3.78 3.86 7.53
C LYS A 35 -2.71 3.33 8.48
N GLY A 36 -2.41 4.09 9.54
CA GLY A 36 -1.31 3.77 10.44
C GLY A 36 0.03 3.84 9.70
N ARG A 37 0.83 2.76 9.75
CA ARG A 37 2.12 2.67 9.04
C ARG A 37 2.01 2.13 7.62
N LEU A 38 0.82 1.72 7.17
CA LEU A 38 0.64 1.23 5.80
C LEU A 38 0.24 2.38 4.88
N MET A 39 0.93 2.46 3.75
CA MET A 39 0.66 3.39 2.66
C MET A 39 0.30 2.63 1.40
N PHE A 40 -0.69 3.10 0.65
CA PHE A 40 -0.91 2.70 -0.74
C PHE A 40 -0.66 3.87 -1.66
N GLU A 41 0.09 3.64 -2.73
CA GLU A 41 0.31 4.61 -3.80
C GLU A 41 -0.34 4.15 -5.09
N PHE A 42 -1.29 4.95 -5.59
CA PHE A 42 -1.91 4.73 -6.88
C PHE A 42 -1.32 5.73 -7.86
N THR A 43 -0.54 5.24 -8.81
CA THR A 43 0.10 6.07 -9.84
C THR A 43 -0.65 5.93 -11.16
N TYR A 44 -1.02 7.07 -11.72
CA TYR A 44 -1.81 7.19 -12.94
C TYR A 44 -1.04 7.94 -14.01
N GLU A 45 -1.27 7.57 -15.27
CA GLU A 45 -0.99 8.41 -16.43
C GLU A 45 -2.33 8.78 -17.08
N LYS A 46 -2.64 10.08 -17.13
CA LYS A 46 -3.97 10.59 -17.50
C LYS A 46 -5.07 9.98 -16.60
N LYS A 47 -5.85 9.02 -17.11
CA LYS A 47 -6.93 8.31 -16.38
C LYS A 47 -6.66 6.82 -16.20
N LYS A 48 -5.50 6.33 -16.65
CA LYS A 48 -5.14 4.92 -16.59
C LYS A 48 -4.28 4.69 -15.35
N LEU A 49 -4.71 3.77 -14.49
CA LEU A 49 -3.90 3.28 -13.38
C LEU A 49 -2.73 2.47 -13.94
N LEU A 50 -1.51 2.82 -13.54
CA LEU A 50 -0.28 2.12 -13.94
C LEU A 50 0.21 1.20 -12.83
N THR A 51 0.31 1.71 -11.61
CA THR A 51 0.76 0.93 -10.44
C THR A 51 -0.13 1.18 -9.23
N CYS A 52 -0.18 0.18 -8.35
CA CYS A 52 -0.80 0.24 -7.03
C CYS A 52 0.16 -0.43 -6.07
N ASP A 53 0.95 0.36 -5.37
CA ASP A 53 2.08 -0.11 -4.59
C ASP A 53 1.78 -0.02 -3.09
N LEU A 54 2.05 -1.09 -2.35
CA LEU A 54 2.05 -1.06 -0.89
C LEU A 54 3.41 -0.54 -0.43
N VAL A 55 3.40 0.56 0.31
CA VAL A 55 4.58 1.18 0.89
C VAL A 55 4.53 1.01 2.40
N ILE A 56 5.59 0.43 2.96
CA ILE A 56 5.81 0.30 4.40
C ILE A 56 7.05 1.13 4.72
N PRO A 57 6.93 2.26 5.44
CA PRO A 57 8.08 3.03 5.85
C PRO A 57 8.88 2.21 6.86
N PRO A 58 10.17 2.53 7.08
CA PRO A 58 10.99 1.86 8.08
C PRO A 58 10.26 1.74 9.43
N LEU A 59 10.28 0.53 10.00
CA LEU A 59 9.92 0.30 11.40
C LEU A 59 11.14 0.62 12.26
N GLU A 60 10.99 1.54 13.21
CA GLU A 60 12.02 1.86 14.19
C GLU A 60 11.64 1.23 15.54
N CYS A 61 12.44 0.25 15.98
CA CYS A 61 12.49 -0.32 17.34
C CYS A 61 11.17 -0.39 18.13
N THR A 62 10.06 -0.81 17.50
CA THR A 62 8.78 -0.98 18.19
C THR A 62 8.76 -2.29 18.98
N PRO A 63 8.44 -2.28 20.28
CA PRO A 63 8.17 -3.51 21.03
C PRO A 63 7.00 -4.28 20.39
N ILE A 64 7.16 -5.59 20.20
CA ILE A 64 6.11 -6.46 19.63
C ILE A 64 5.90 -7.68 20.50
N SER A 65 4.67 -8.20 20.49
CA SER A 65 4.31 -9.49 21.07
C SER A 65 4.68 -10.66 20.15
N PHE A 66 4.71 -11.87 20.71
CA PHE A 66 4.92 -13.09 19.92
C PHE A 66 3.81 -13.31 18.86
N SER A 67 2.57 -12.92 19.16
CA SER A 67 1.46 -13.04 18.20
C SER A 67 1.67 -12.13 16.99
N GLU A 68 2.08 -10.87 17.22
CA GLU A 68 2.39 -9.93 16.14
C GLU A 68 3.60 -10.41 15.32
N LEU A 69 4.66 -10.90 15.98
CA LEU A 69 5.81 -11.50 15.30
C LEU A 69 5.39 -12.66 14.38
N LYS A 70 4.53 -13.57 14.87
CA LYS A 70 4.03 -14.70 14.08
C LYS A 70 3.24 -14.23 12.85
N GLN A 71 2.32 -13.28 13.03
CA GLN A 71 1.53 -12.73 11.92
C GLN A 71 2.40 -12.05 10.86
N ILE A 72 3.37 -11.25 11.28
CA ILE A 72 4.31 -10.58 10.37
C ILE A 72 5.17 -11.62 9.64
N SER A 73 5.69 -12.62 10.35
CA SER A 73 6.50 -13.70 9.76
C SER A 73 5.71 -14.48 8.70
N GLU A 74 4.47 -14.87 9.00
CA GLU A 74 3.61 -15.58 8.05
C GLU A 74 3.26 -14.74 6.81
N LEU A 75 3.12 -13.42 6.97
CA LEU A 75 2.85 -12.51 5.87
C LEU A 75 4.08 -12.31 4.97
N LEU A 76 5.24 -12.03 5.58
CA LEU A 76 6.47 -11.72 4.84
C LEU A 76 7.09 -12.96 4.18
N SER A 77 6.97 -14.14 4.78
CA SER A 77 7.46 -15.39 4.16
C SER A 77 6.75 -15.69 2.84
N LYS A 78 5.51 -15.26 2.65
CA LYS A 78 4.77 -15.42 1.38
C LYS A 78 5.27 -14.50 0.26
N TRP A 79 6.08 -13.48 0.59
CA TRP A 79 6.64 -12.53 -0.38
C TRP A 79 8.12 -12.82 -0.68
N ALA A 80 8.69 -13.85 -0.06
CA ALA A 80 10.08 -14.25 -0.24
C ALA A 80 10.27 -15.29 -1.38
N ASP A 81 9.16 -15.77 -1.97
CA ASP A 81 9.09 -16.64 -3.15
C ASP A 81 8.63 -15.86 -4.40
#